data_AF-A3W3W1-F1
#
_entry.id   AF-A3W3W1-F1
#
_cell.length_a   1.000
_cell.length_b   1.000
_cell.length_c   1.000
_cell.angle_alpha   90.00
_cell.angle_beta   90.00
_cell.angle_gamma   90.00
#
_symmetry.space_group_name_H-M   'P 1'
#
loop_
_entity.id
_entity.type
_entity.pdbx_description
1 polymer ?
#
loop_
_entity_poly.entity_id
_entity_poly.type
_entity_poly.pdbx_seq_one_letter_code
_entity_poly.pdbx_strand_id
1 'polypeptide(L)'
;MCQPAGIAKSGPQSPLAGLFSDRATSELRRLQAELGARHSFREAATLIEMFLPCSAQLNTTVRNRLGRIADELGHDDASQGDADTIAPPSPLTVFLDGAHIRCRSEYQKRHLDVVVGKVESPNMSRRFGLVQQAASSPAKQLRHHLIAQGWDGQSKVTVISDGEAALPNLVRRAVRGPVTHILDWWHISMRVKHIENAVLGLLQSKGFSGLPLLFDQPADTLRWYLWHGKVMTAATILNVLQIDCDRLHTETRELREAAKRVKARCQDLYSYLANNFDALVDYGHRHRNGLAVSSSRAEGCVDDIGNTRMGKQRRMRWSPRGAHRVAVTRAAVLDGRLGVSKRAA
;
A
#
# COMPACT_ATOMS: atom_id res chain seq x y z
N MET A 1 -17.37 -56.03 -23.77
CA MET A 1 -16.68 -54.73 -23.69
C MET A 1 -16.62 -54.32 -22.24
N CYS A 2 -15.44 -54.44 -21.63
CA CYS A 2 -15.22 -54.13 -20.22
C CYS A 2 -15.24 -52.61 -20.00
N GLN A 3 -16.06 -52.14 -19.06
CA GLN A 3 -15.93 -50.80 -18.48
C GLN A 3 -14.65 -50.74 -17.64
N PRO A 4 -13.87 -49.64 -17.67
CA PRO A 4 -12.74 -49.50 -16.77
C PRO A 4 -13.25 -49.20 -15.36
N ALA A 5 -12.85 -50.04 -14.40
CA ALA A 5 -13.08 -49.84 -12.99
C ALA A 5 -12.50 -48.49 -12.54
N GLY A 6 -13.34 -47.65 -11.93
CA GLY A 6 -12.92 -46.39 -11.34
C GLY A 6 -11.87 -46.63 -10.26
N ILE A 7 -10.76 -45.90 -10.35
CA ILE A 7 -9.69 -45.90 -9.35
C ILE A 7 -10.29 -45.40 -8.03
N ALA A 8 -10.61 -46.33 -7.13
CA ALA A 8 -10.99 -46.02 -5.77
C ALA A 8 -9.80 -45.34 -5.07
N LYS A 9 -9.95 -44.05 -4.73
CA LYS A 9 -9.00 -43.34 -3.88
C LYS A 9 -9.03 -44.00 -2.48
N SER A 10 -8.10 -44.91 -2.21
CA SER A 10 -7.95 -45.59 -0.93
C SER A 10 -7.28 -44.66 0.09
N GLY A 11 -8.09 -43.83 0.73
CA GLY A 11 -7.72 -43.14 1.96
C GLY A 11 -8.91 -43.18 2.91
N PRO A 12 -8.70 -43.07 4.24
CA PRO A 12 -9.79 -43.08 5.21
C PRO A 12 -10.83 -42.02 4.84
N GLN A 13 -12.03 -42.49 4.49
CA GLN A 13 -13.18 -41.65 4.18
C GLN A 13 -13.90 -41.38 5.50
N SER A 14 -13.72 -40.18 6.04
CA SER A 14 -14.53 -39.73 7.17
C SER A 14 -15.95 -39.40 6.68
N PRO A 15 -17.02 -39.87 7.34
CA PRO A 15 -18.40 -39.50 6.99
C PRO A 15 -18.64 -37.99 7.08
N LEU A 16 -17.81 -37.26 7.83
CA LEU A 16 -17.84 -35.80 7.94
C LEU A 16 -17.22 -35.08 6.73
N ALA A 17 -16.51 -35.79 5.85
CA ALA A 17 -15.88 -35.19 4.68
C ALA A 17 -16.91 -34.70 3.64
N GLY A 18 -18.13 -35.25 3.65
CA GLY A 18 -19.25 -34.77 2.84
C GLY A 18 -19.97 -33.55 3.45
N LEU A 19 -19.91 -33.38 4.78
CA LEU A 19 -20.59 -32.30 5.51
C LEU A 19 -19.74 -31.04 5.65
N PHE A 20 -18.41 -31.20 5.74
CA PHE A 20 -17.48 -30.08 5.84
C PHE A 20 -16.56 -30.03 4.63
N SER A 21 -16.74 -29.03 3.77
CA SER A 21 -15.77 -28.72 2.74
C SER A 21 -14.41 -28.48 3.40
N ASP A 22 -13.40 -29.27 3.02
CA ASP A 22 -12.05 -29.29 3.60
C ASP A 22 -11.89 -29.91 5.00
N ARG A 23 -12.84 -30.74 5.44
CA ARG A 23 -12.77 -31.49 6.71
C ARG A 23 -12.53 -30.57 7.92
N ALA A 24 -13.09 -29.36 7.91
CA ALA A 24 -13.05 -28.41 9.01
C ALA A 24 -14.30 -27.56 9.08
N THR A 25 -14.67 -27.18 10.31
CA THR A 25 -15.75 -26.24 10.57
C THR A 25 -15.41 -24.85 10.03
N SER A 26 -16.43 -24.03 9.80
CA SER A 26 -16.24 -22.66 9.31
C SER A 26 -15.45 -21.80 10.31
N GLU A 27 -15.66 -22.06 11.59
CA GLU A 27 -15.01 -21.44 12.74
C GLU A 27 -13.52 -21.74 12.75
N LEU A 28 -13.14 -23.01 12.56
CA LEU A 28 -11.73 -23.40 12.51
C LEU A 28 -11.02 -22.81 11.29
N ARG A 29 -11.68 -22.79 10.12
CA ARG A 29 -11.13 -22.16 8.91
C ARG A 29 -10.88 -20.67 9.14
N ARG A 30 -11.84 -19.96 9.73
CA ARG A 30 -11.70 -18.52 10.07
C ARG A 30 -10.58 -18.27 11.05
N LEU A 31 -10.52 -19.02 12.15
CA LEU A 31 -9.44 -18.90 13.14
C LEU A 31 -8.07 -19.15 12.51
N GLN A 32 -7.95 -20.15 11.64
CA GLN A 32 -6.73 -20.43 10.89
C GLN A 32 -6.33 -19.30 9.94
N ALA A 33 -7.30 -18.68 9.26
CA ALA A 33 -7.04 -17.52 8.42
C ALA A 33 -6.61 -16.31 9.26
N GLU A 34 -7.27 -16.06 10.39
CA GLU A 34 -6.92 -14.97 11.29
C GLU A 34 -5.51 -15.12 11.85
N LEU A 35 -5.19 -16.28 12.44
CA LEU A 35 -3.85 -16.55 12.96
C LEU A 35 -2.81 -16.60 11.84
N GLY A 36 -3.13 -17.17 10.68
CA GLY A 36 -2.24 -17.22 9.53
C GLY A 36 -1.94 -15.84 8.91
N ALA A 37 -2.87 -14.90 9.04
CA ALA A 37 -2.68 -13.51 8.64
C ALA A 37 -1.83 -12.72 9.65
N ARG A 38 -1.89 -13.06 10.95
CA ARG A 38 -1.14 -12.40 12.04
C ARG A 38 0.26 -12.96 12.25
N HIS A 39 0.42 -14.28 12.14
CA HIS A 39 1.64 -15.03 12.49
C HIS A 39 2.16 -15.85 11.31
N SER A 40 3.37 -16.40 11.43
CA SER A 40 3.83 -17.40 10.46
C SER A 40 2.90 -18.61 10.48
N PHE A 41 2.78 -19.33 9.35
CA PHE A 41 1.89 -20.49 9.29
C PHE A 41 2.28 -21.60 10.28
N ARG A 42 3.55 -21.66 10.69
CA ARG A 42 4.03 -22.57 11.72
C ARG A 42 3.55 -22.12 13.10
N GLU A 43 3.78 -20.87 13.47
CA GLU A 43 3.30 -20.31 14.75
C GLU A 43 1.77 -20.39 14.86
N ALA A 44 1.05 -20.08 13.79
CA ALA A 44 -0.40 -20.20 13.75
C ALA A 44 -0.89 -21.63 14.01
N ALA A 45 -0.21 -22.64 13.43
CA ALA A 45 -0.52 -24.04 13.69
C ALA A 45 -0.24 -24.41 15.16
N THR A 46 0.91 -24.00 15.70
CA THR A 46 1.29 -24.25 17.10
C THR A 46 0.32 -23.60 18.10
N LEU A 47 -0.14 -22.37 17.82
CA LEU A 47 -1.13 -21.70 18.67
C LEU A 47 -2.47 -22.47 18.68
N ILE A 48 -2.89 -23.00 17.54
CA ILE A 48 -4.12 -23.79 17.46
C ILE A 48 -3.98 -25.10 18.25
N GLU A 49 -2.84 -25.79 18.11
CA GLU A 49 -2.56 -27.00 18.88
C GLU A 49 -2.52 -26.75 20.39
N MET A 50 -2.04 -25.58 20.81
CA MET A 50 -1.92 -25.22 22.23
C MET A 50 -3.27 -24.98 22.90
N PHE A 51 -4.23 -24.39 22.19
CA PHE A 51 -5.48 -23.90 22.78
C PHE A 51 -6.74 -24.68 22.38
N LEU A 52 -6.71 -25.48 21.31
CA LEU A 52 -7.87 -26.23 20.83
C LEU A 52 -7.66 -27.74 20.95
N PRO A 53 -8.68 -28.49 21.42
CA PRO A 53 -8.65 -29.96 21.44
C PRO A 53 -8.85 -30.50 20.02
N CYS A 54 -7.82 -30.36 19.18
CA CYS A 54 -7.85 -30.76 17.78
C CYS A 54 -6.59 -31.56 17.42
N SER A 55 -6.64 -32.29 16.29
CA SER A 55 -5.47 -32.99 15.78
C SER A 55 -4.34 -32.03 15.45
N ALA A 56 -3.11 -32.55 15.39
CA ALA A 56 -1.94 -31.78 15.01
C ALA A 56 -2.19 -30.99 13.71
N GLN A 57 -1.92 -29.68 13.75
CA GLN A 57 -2.14 -28.77 12.65
C GLN A 57 -0.86 -28.62 11.83
N LEU A 58 -1.00 -28.79 10.51
CA LEU A 58 0.10 -28.56 9.59
C LEU A 58 0.09 -27.11 9.12
N ASN A 59 1.28 -26.50 9.04
CA ASN A 59 1.44 -25.16 8.47
C ASN A 59 0.89 -25.06 7.03
N THR A 60 0.93 -26.16 6.27
CA THR A 60 0.39 -26.25 4.91
C THR A 60 -1.13 -26.17 4.90
N THR A 61 -1.80 -26.79 5.87
CA THR A 61 -3.24 -26.73 6.06
C THR A 61 -3.68 -25.29 6.37
N VAL A 62 -3.03 -24.63 7.32
CA VAL A 62 -3.30 -23.21 7.65
C VAL A 62 -3.13 -22.32 6.41
N ARG A 63 -2.02 -22.48 5.68
CA ARG A 63 -1.75 -21.73 4.45
C ARG A 63 -2.81 -21.95 3.37
N ASN A 64 -3.20 -23.21 3.14
CA ASN A 64 -4.17 -23.55 2.10
C ASN A 64 -5.56 -23.01 2.44
N ARG A 65 -5.99 -23.13 3.70
CA ARG A 65 -7.27 -22.61 4.20
C ARG A 65 -7.33 -21.09 4.16
N LEU A 66 -6.26 -20.41 4.59
CA LEU A 66 -6.14 -18.96 4.42
C LEU A 66 -6.29 -18.57 2.94
N GLY A 67 -5.64 -19.32 2.05
CA GLY A 67 -5.74 -19.08 0.61
C GLY A 67 -7.16 -19.23 0.07
N ARG A 68 -7.95 -20.19 0.58
CA ARG A 68 -9.36 -20.32 0.20
C ARG A 68 -10.22 -19.20 0.74
N ILE A 69 -10.02 -18.77 1.98
CA ILE A 69 -10.73 -17.61 2.55
C ILE A 69 -10.40 -16.34 1.77
N ALA A 70 -9.15 -16.14 1.36
CA ALA A 70 -8.78 -15.03 0.49
C ALA A 70 -9.51 -15.06 -0.86
N ASP A 71 -9.64 -16.27 -1.45
CA ASP A 71 -10.36 -16.45 -2.70
C ASP A 71 -11.88 -16.21 -2.49
N GLU A 72 -12.48 -16.73 -1.41
CA GLU A 72 -13.89 -16.51 -1.00
C GLU A 72 -14.19 -15.02 -0.82
N LEU A 73 -13.36 -14.29 -0.07
CA LEU A 73 -13.48 -12.83 0.11
C LEU A 73 -13.45 -12.07 -1.23
N GLY A 74 -12.65 -12.53 -2.18
CA GLY A 74 -12.59 -11.94 -3.52
C GLY A 74 -13.86 -12.17 -4.34
N HIS A 75 -14.59 -13.27 -4.10
CA HIS A 75 -15.88 -13.56 -4.74
C HIS A 75 -17.02 -12.82 -4.04
N ASP A 76 -17.06 -12.80 -2.72
CA ASP A 76 -18.09 -12.09 -1.95
C ASP A 76 -18.09 -10.59 -2.26
N ASP A 77 -16.90 -9.99 -2.37
CA ASP A 77 -16.74 -8.60 -2.80
C ASP A 77 -17.26 -8.37 -4.23
N ALA A 78 -17.17 -9.38 -5.11
CA ALA A 78 -17.72 -9.31 -6.45
C ALA A 78 -19.24 -9.41 -6.48
N SER A 79 -19.82 -10.27 -5.64
CA SER A 79 -21.26 -10.46 -5.54
C SER A 79 -21.97 -9.28 -4.87
N GLN A 80 -21.33 -8.62 -3.90
CA GLN A 80 -21.85 -7.39 -3.29
C GLN A 80 -21.79 -6.18 -4.22
N GLY A 81 -20.92 -6.20 -5.23
CA GLY A 81 -20.78 -5.13 -6.22
C GLY A 81 -21.96 -4.99 -7.19
N ASP A 82 -22.82 -6.01 -7.28
CA ASP A 82 -24.02 -6.01 -8.13
C ASP A 82 -25.31 -5.66 -7.35
N ALA A 83 -25.23 -5.50 -6.02
CA ALA A 83 -26.37 -5.08 -5.22
C ALA A 83 -26.46 -3.54 -5.25
N ASP A 84 -27.47 -3.01 -5.95
CA ASP A 84 -27.84 -1.58 -5.99
C ASP A 84 -28.11 -1.06 -4.57
N THR A 85 -27.04 -0.68 -3.88
CA THR A 85 -27.14 -0.06 -2.56
C THR A 85 -27.26 1.44 -2.82
N ILE A 86 -28.49 1.94 -2.74
CA ILE A 86 -28.87 3.35 -2.88
C ILE A 86 -28.32 4.13 -1.66
N ALA A 87 -26.99 4.25 -1.56
CA ALA A 87 -26.35 5.17 -0.64
C ALA A 87 -26.21 6.53 -1.35
N PRO A 88 -26.47 7.66 -0.66
CA PRO A 88 -26.31 8.96 -1.27
C PRO A 88 -24.84 9.16 -1.70
N PRO A 89 -24.61 9.77 -2.88
CA PRO A 89 -23.28 9.95 -3.44
C PRO A 89 -22.40 10.70 -2.44
N SER A 90 -21.40 10.01 -1.90
CA SER A 90 -20.46 10.57 -0.94
C SER A 90 -19.08 10.67 -1.57
N PRO A 91 -18.36 11.79 -1.39
CA PRO A 91 -17.01 11.91 -1.93
C PRO A 91 -16.12 10.86 -1.29
N LEU A 92 -15.53 10.00 -2.13
CA LEU A 92 -14.63 8.95 -1.69
C LEU A 92 -13.18 9.39 -1.85
N THR A 93 -12.39 9.11 -0.81
CA THR A 93 -10.94 9.27 -0.87
C THR A 93 -10.27 7.92 -0.78
N VAL A 94 -9.41 7.64 -1.75
CA VAL A 94 -8.59 6.42 -1.80
C VAL A 94 -7.15 6.82 -1.49
N PHE A 95 -6.60 6.21 -0.45
CA PHE A 95 -5.20 6.32 -0.09
C PHE A 95 -4.48 5.07 -0.57
N LEU A 96 -3.38 5.23 -1.30
CA LEU A 96 -2.59 4.13 -1.87
C LEU A 96 -1.13 4.30 -1.54
N ASP A 97 -0.49 3.17 -1.24
CA ASP A 97 0.96 3.09 -1.05
C ASP A 97 1.48 1.72 -1.48
N GLY A 98 2.78 1.65 -1.75
CA GLY A 98 3.49 0.46 -2.20
C GLY A 98 4.35 -0.14 -1.10
N ALA A 99 4.21 -1.44 -0.86
CA ALA A 99 5.08 -2.20 0.05
C ALA A 99 5.97 -3.17 -0.74
N HIS A 100 7.29 -3.05 -0.59
CA HIS A 100 8.25 -3.95 -1.24
C HIS A 100 8.58 -5.15 -0.34
N ILE A 101 8.14 -6.35 -0.74
CA ILE A 101 8.38 -7.60 -0.02
C ILE A 101 9.38 -8.50 -0.77
N ARG A 102 10.07 -9.41 -0.07
CA ARG A 102 11.06 -10.31 -0.70
C ARG A 102 10.37 -11.38 -1.55
N CYS A 103 10.79 -11.51 -2.80
CA CYS A 103 10.29 -12.53 -3.72
C CYS A 103 11.06 -13.86 -3.59
N ARG A 104 10.44 -14.97 -4.00
CA ARG A 104 11.15 -16.25 -4.23
C ARG A 104 12.04 -16.13 -5.48
N SER A 105 13.22 -16.74 -5.42
CA SER A 105 14.23 -16.70 -6.49
C SER A 105 13.73 -17.27 -7.82
N GLU A 106 12.77 -18.21 -7.78
CA GLU A 106 12.12 -18.81 -8.94
C GLU A 106 11.44 -17.78 -9.87
N TYR A 107 11.06 -16.60 -9.35
CA TYR A 107 10.41 -15.56 -10.14
C TYR A 107 11.39 -14.53 -10.72
N GLN A 108 12.70 -14.77 -10.64
CA GLN A 108 13.77 -13.91 -11.18
C GLN A 108 13.69 -12.43 -10.75
N LYS A 109 12.98 -12.13 -9.65
CA LYS A 109 12.85 -10.80 -9.04
C LYS A 109 13.36 -10.84 -7.61
N ARG A 110 13.98 -9.76 -7.15
CA ARG A 110 14.38 -9.63 -5.73
C ARG A 110 13.21 -9.24 -4.83
N HIS A 111 12.31 -8.40 -5.36
CA HIS A 111 11.17 -7.84 -4.63
C HIS A 111 9.87 -8.01 -5.40
N LEU A 112 8.76 -8.05 -4.67
CA LEU A 112 7.39 -7.94 -5.17
C LEU A 112 6.75 -6.69 -4.58
N ASP A 113 5.97 -6.02 -5.40
CA ASP A 113 5.21 -4.84 -4.99
C ASP A 113 3.80 -5.26 -4.56
N VAL A 114 3.50 -4.99 -3.29
CA VAL A 114 2.17 -5.12 -2.73
C VAL A 114 1.56 -3.73 -2.70
N VAL A 115 0.48 -3.54 -3.45
CA VAL A 115 -0.33 -2.33 -3.33
C VAL A 115 -1.19 -2.48 -2.09
N VAL A 116 -1.08 -1.53 -1.18
CA VAL A 116 -1.94 -1.44 -0.01
C VAL A 116 -2.66 -0.11 -0.03
N GLY A 117 -3.81 -0.06 0.59
CA GLY A 117 -4.56 1.17 0.63
C GLY A 117 -5.76 1.12 1.54
N LYS A 118 -6.40 2.28 1.60
CA LYS A 118 -7.61 2.50 2.36
C LYS A 118 -8.59 3.31 1.54
N VAL A 119 -9.83 2.86 1.49
CA VAL A 119 -10.95 3.64 0.95
C VAL A 119 -11.68 4.24 2.14
N GLU A 120 -11.88 5.56 2.12
CA GLU A 120 -12.62 6.27 3.16
C GLU A 120 -13.78 7.06 2.55
N SER A 121 -14.94 6.93 3.21
CA SER A 121 -16.10 7.82 3.11
C SER A 121 -16.33 8.47 4.49
N PRO A 122 -17.21 9.47 4.61
CA PRO A 122 -17.46 10.16 5.89
C PRO A 122 -17.78 9.21 7.06
N ASN A 123 -18.46 8.10 6.78
CA ASN A 123 -18.95 7.16 7.80
C ASN A 123 -18.34 5.76 7.69
N MET A 124 -17.54 5.47 6.66
CA MET A 124 -17.02 4.13 6.40
C MET A 124 -15.54 4.18 6.06
N SER A 125 -14.81 3.14 6.47
CA SER A 125 -13.40 3.01 6.15
C SER A 125 -13.08 1.54 5.91
N ARG A 126 -12.40 1.24 4.81
CA ARG A 126 -12.03 -0.14 4.44
C ARG A 126 -10.61 -0.22 3.95
N ARG A 127 -9.84 -1.15 4.50
CA ARG A 127 -8.50 -1.45 4.06
C ARG A 127 -8.52 -2.49 2.95
N PHE A 128 -7.53 -2.40 2.06
CA PHE A 128 -7.30 -3.43 1.06
C PHE A 128 -5.79 -3.62 0.82
N GLY A 129 -5.46 -4.80 0.32
CA GLY A 129 -4.11 -5.14 -0.08
C GLY A 129 -4.15 -6.11 -1.25
N LEU A 130 -3.37 -5.86 -2.28
CA LEU A 130 -3.31 -6.69 -3.48
C LEU A 130 -1.91 -6.72 -4.08
N VAL A 131 -1.59 -7.80 -4.79
CA VAL A 131 -0.38 -7.88 -5.61
C VAL A 131 -0.82 -7.88 -7.06
N GLN A 132 -0.47 -6.84 -7.82
CA GLN A 132 -0.99 -6.64 -9.18
C GLN A 132 -0.72 -7.84 -10.10
N GLN A 133 0.43 -8.50 -9.94
CA GLN A 133 0.83 -9.67 -10.73
C GLN A 133 0.04 -10.96 -10.43
N ALA A 134 -0.70 -10.99 -9.33
CA ALA A 134 -1.38 -12.20 -8.85
C ALA A 134 -2.90 -12.06 -8.78
N ALA A 135 -3.42 -10.83 -8.71
CA ALA A 135 -4.85 -10.58 -8.78
C ALA A 135 -5.33 -10.81 -10.21
N SER A 136 -6.41 -11.59 -10.38
CA SER A 136 -7.01 -11.87 -11.69
C SER A 136 -7.48 -10.60 -12.41
N SER A 137 -7.93 -9.60 -11.65
CA SER A 137 -8.20 -8.25 -12.13
C SER A 137 -8.05 -7.24 -10.98
N PRO A 138 -6.88 -6.60 -10.82
CA PRO A 138 -6.62 -5.63 -9.74
C PRO A 138 -7.63 -4.48 -9.74
N ALA A 139 -7.98 -3.99 -10.94
CA ALA A 139 -8.92 -2.88 -11.09
C ALA A 139 -10.35 -3.28 -10.69
N LYS A 140 -10.79 -4.51 -11.02
CA LYS A 140 -12.10 -5.01 -10.62
C LYS A 140 -12.19 -5.20 -9.10
N GLN A 141 -11.14 -5.74 -8.47
CA GLN A 141 -11.07 -5.85 -7.01
C GLN A 141 -11.17 -4.48 -6.33
N LEU A 142 -10.41 -3.49 -6.79
CA LEU A 142 -10.49 -2.13 -6.25
C LEU A 142 -11.88 -1.51 -6.48
N ARG A 143 -12.50 -1.74 -7.65
CA ARG A 143 -13.86 -1.28 -7.95
C ARG A 143 -14.87 -1.83 -6.94
N HIS A 144 -14.78 -3.10 -6.58
CA HIS A 144 -15.65 -3.68 -5.56
C HIS A 144 -15.42 -3.07 -4.18
N HIS A 145 -14.17 -2.78 -3.81
CA HIS A 145 -13.89 -2.07 -2.56
C HIS A 145 -14.49 -0.66 -2.55
N LEU A 146 -14.53 0.04 -3.69
CA LEU A 146 -15.21 1.33 -3.81
C LEU A 146 -16.73 1.20 -3.63
N ILE A 147 -17.37 0.27 -4.37
CA ILE A 147 -18.83 0.06 -4.30
C ILE A 147 -19.25 -0.34 -2.88
N ALA A 148 -18.51 -1.25 -2.25
CA ALA A 148 -18.77 -1.67 -0.87
C ALA A 148 -18.52 -0.57 0.17
N GLN A 149 -18.01 0.61 -0.21
CA GLN A 149 -17.90 1.80 0.63
C GLN A 149 -18.89 2.90 0.23
N GLY A 150 -19.90 2.57 -0.59
CA GLY A 150 -20.96 3.48 -1.00
C GLY A 150 -20.64 4.26 -2.28
N TRP A 151 -19.73 3.76 -3.13
CA TRP A 151 -19.52 4.37 -4.44
C TRP A 151 -20.67 4.02 -5.40
N ASP A 152 -21.33 5.05 -5.92
CA ASP A 152 -22.43 4.97 -6.89
C ASP A 152 -22.01 4.63 -8.33
N GLY A 153 -20.70 4.50 -8.60
CA GLY A 153 -20.18 4.24 -9.93
C GLY A 153 -19.94 5.48 -10.81
N GLN A 154 -20.36 6.67 -10.37
CA GLN A 154 -20.31 7.91 -11.15
C GLN A 154 -19.61 9.06 -10.42
N SER A 155 -19.74 9.09 -9.09
CA SER A 155 -19.16 10.09 -8.21
C SER A 155 -17.65 10.16 -8.36
N LYS A 156 -17.15 11.39 -8.28
CA LYS A 156 -15.72 11.70 -8.38
C LYS A 156 -14.94 11.08 -7.22
N VAL A 157 -13.87 10.36 -7.55
CA VAL A 157 -12.97 9.74 -6.57
C VAL A 157 -11.69 10.58 -6.43
N THR A 158 -11.33 10.91 -5.19
CA THR A 158 -10.04 11.53 -4.89
C THR A 158 -9.03 10.44 -4.55
N VAL A 159 -7.83 10.51 -5.12
CA VAL A 159 -6.75 9.56 -4.90
C VAL A 159 -5.56 10.29 -4.33
N ILE A 160 -5.03 9.80 -3.21
CA ILE A 160 -3.79 10.30 -2.61
C ILE A 160 -2.76 9.15 -2.64
N SER A 161 -1.66 9.36 -3.34
CA SER A 161 -0.58 8.38 -3.48
C SER A 161 0.78 9.04 -3.66
N ASP A 162 1.85 8.27 -3.46
CA ASP A 162 3.20 8.66 -3.92
C ASP A 162 3.22 8.80 -5.46
N GLY A 163 4.29 9.40 -5.99
CA GLY A 163 4.49 9.68 -7.41
C GLY A 163 4.68 8.46 -8.31
N GLU A 164 4.33 7.26 -7.84
CA GLU A 164 4.33 6.06 -8.67
C GLU A 164 3.07 6.04 -9.54
N ALA A 165 3.22 6.32 -10.84
CA ALA A 165 2.10 6.41 -11.79
C ALA A 165 1.21 5.15 -11.85
N ALA A 166 1.73 3.97 -11.46
CA ALA A 166 0.96 2.73 -11.45
C ALA A 166 -0.23 2.77 -10.46
N LEU A 167 -0.08 3.48 -9.34
CA LEU A 167 -1.09 3.57 -8.28
C LEU A 167 -2.33 4.38 -8.71
N PRO A 168 -2.24 5.65 -9.14
CA PRO A 168 -3.41 6.39 -9.60
C PRO A 168 -3.99 5.78 -10.88
N ASN A 169 -3.17 5.17 -11.74
CA ASN A 169 -3.66 4.46 -12.92
C ASN A 169 -4.51 3.24 -12.57
N LEU A 170 -4.20 2.54 -11.47
CA LEU A 170 -5.04 1.46 -10.96
C LEU A 170 -6.44 1.98 -10.60
N VAL A 171 -6.52 3.14 -9.93
CA VAL A 171 -7.81 3.75 -9.58
C VAL A 171 -8.56 4.22 -10.82
N ARG A 172 -7.89 4.89 -11.76
CA ARG A 172 -8.50 5.32 -13.03
C ARG A 172 -9.12 4.14 -13.79
N ARG A 173 -8.43 3.00 -13.84
CA ARG A 173 -8.97 1.75 -14.46
C ARG A 173 -10.15 1.16 -13.69
N ALA A 174 -10.18 1.28 -12.38
CA ALA A 174 -11.27 0.77 -11.53
C ALA A 174 -12.54 1.65 -11.65
N VAL A 175 -12.36 2.97 -11.59
CA VAL A 175 -13.44 3.96 -11.62
C VAL A 175 -14.01 4.09 -13.03
N ARG A 176 -13.17 4.20 -14.07
CA ARG A 176 -13.59 4.53 -15.45
C ARG A 176 -14.44 5.80 -15.53
N GLY A 177 -14.06 6.80 -14.73
CA GLY A 177 -14.79 8.05 -14.54
C GLY A 177 -13.89 9.14 -13.94
N PRO A 178 -14.46 10.21 -13.38
CA PRO A 178 -13.69 11.35 -12.90
C PRO A 178 -12.83 10.98 -11.67
N VAL A 179 -11.51 11.08 -11.83
CA VAL A 179 -10.53 10.86 -10.75
C VAL A 179 -9.66 12.09 -10.57
N THR A 180 -9.57 12.61 -9.36
CA THR A 180 -8.57 13.62 -8.99
C THR A 180 -7.45 12.95 -8.22
N HIS A 181 -6.27 12.89 -8.84
CA HIS A 181 -5.05 12.45 -8.18
C HIS A 181 -4.38 13.62 -7.46
N ILE A 182 -3.94 13.39 -6.25
CA ILE A 182 -3.21 14.34 -5.40
C ILE A 182 -1.93 13.65 -4.94
N LEU A 183 -0.80 14.29 -5.17
CA LEU A 183 0.50 13.77 -4.76
C LEU A 183 0.63 13.83 -3.23
N ASP A 184 1.15 12.78 -2.60
CA ASP A 184 1.28 12.71 -1.14
C ASP A 184 2.22 13.79 -0.58
N TRP A 185 1.68 14.65 0.29
CA TRP A 185 2.43 15.68 0.99
C TRP A 185 3.59 15.14 1.84
N TRP A 186 3.43 13.98 2.49
CA TRP A 186 4.50 13.44 3.35
C TRP A 186 5.75 13.13 2.52
N HIS A 187 5.56 12.49 1.36
CA HIS A 187 6.62 12.19 0.40
C HIS A 187 7.32 13.45 -0.13
N ILE A 188 6.56 14.53 -0.37
CA ILE A 188 7.13 15.84 -0.75
C ILE A 188 7.94 16.42 0.42
N SER A 189 7.34 16.50 1.61
CA SER A 189 7.97 17.08 2.80
C SER A 189 9.25 16.36 3.22
N MET A 190 9.31 15.03 3.07
CA MET A 190 10.51 14.24 3.31
C MET A 190 11.63 14.58 2.33
N ARG A 191 11.33 14.78 1.05
CA ARG A 191 12.31 15.20 0.04
C ARG A 191 12.83 16.62 0.31
N VAL A 192 11.95 17.54 0.73
CA VAL A 192 12.38 18.88 1.19
C VAL A 192 13.31 18.77 2.39
N LYS A 193 12.99 17.92 3.38
CA LYS A 193 13.86 17.69 4.54
C LYS A 193 15.23 17.14 4.17
N HIS A 194 15.33 16.33 3.11
CA HIS A 194 16.62 15.87 2.60
C HIS A 194 17.47 17.00 1.99
N ILE A 195 16.84 18.01 1.38
CA ILE A 195 17.53 19.21 0.89
C ILE A 195 18.00 20.05 2.07
N GLU A 196 17.13 20.35 3.04
CA GLU A 196 17.47 21.10 4.26
C GLU A 196 18.67 20.49 4.98
N ASN A 197 18.65 19.17 5.20
CA ASN A 197 19.76 18.45 5.83
C ASN A 197 21.05 18.48 4.98
N ALA A 198 20.92 18.41 3.65
CA ALA A 198 22.07 18.48 2.75
C ALA A 198 22.71 19.88 2.75
N VAL A 199 21.87 20.94 2.78
CA VAL A 199 22.31 22.33 2.88
C VAL A 199 22.98 22.58 4.24
N LEU A 200 22.37 22.13 5.34
CA LEU A 200 22.98 22.23 6.66
C LEU A 200 24.38 21.57 6.69
N GLY A 201 24.51 20.38 6.11
CA GLY A 201 25.80 19.70 6.02
C GLY A 201 26.81 20.41 5.11
N LEU A 202 26.35 21.11 4.07
CA LEU A 202 27.19 21.94 3.21
C LEU A 202 27.72 23.17 3.97
N LEU A 203 26.85 23.88 4.69
CA LEU A 203 27.21 25.05 5.49
C LEU A 203 28.18 24.73 6.63
N GLN A 204 28.09 23.51 7.19
CA GLN A 204 28.99 23.04 8.24
C GLN A 204 30.32 22.46 7.72
N SER A 205 30.48 22.34 6.39
CA SER A 205 31.70 21.77 5.80
C SER A 205 32.90 22.71 5.97
N LYS A 206 34.06 22.16 6.30
CA LYS A 206 35.31 22.94 6.42
C LYS A 206 35.68 23.56 5.08
N GLY A 207 35.99 24.86 5.09
CA GLY A 207 36.37 25.60 3.88
C GLY A 207 35.18 26.09 3.05
N PHE A 208 33.95 26.08 3.59
CA PHE A 208 32.81 26.72 2.93
C PHE A 208 33.11 28.21 2.69
N SER A 209 33.11 28.61 1.42
CA SER A 209 33.51 29.94 0.92
C SER A 209 32.33 30.77 0.41
N GLY A 210 31.12 30.22 0.42
CA GLY A 210 29.91 30.88 -0.06
C GLY A 210 29.27 31.79 0.99
N LEU A 211 28.20 32.50 0.58
CA LEU A 211 27.34 33.25 1.49
C LEU A 211 26.25 32.32 2.04
N PRO A 212 26.19 32.04 3.36
CA PRO A 212 25.22 31.09 3.93
C PRO A 212 23.76 31.40 3.57
N LEU A 213 23.41 32.69 3.50
CA LEU A 213 22.06 33.16 3.17
C LEU A 213 21.55 32.67 1.82
N LEU A 214 22.45 32.46 0.83
CA LEU A 214 22.08 31.95 -0.49
C LEU A 214 21.63 30.48 -0.48
N PHE A 215 21.88 29.75 0.61
CA PHE A 215 21.52 28.35 0.74
C PHE A 215 20.44 28.13 1.79
N ASP A 216 20.58 28.77 2.95
CA ASP A 216 19.70 28.56 4.12
C ASP A 216 18.27 29.08 3.86
N GLN A 217 18.15 30.35 3.44
CA GLN A 217 16.85 30.97 3.20
C GLN A 217 16.05 30.28 2.08
N PRO A 218 16.64 29.92 0.92
CA PRO A 218 15.89 29.18 -0.09
C PRO A 218 15.51 27.77 0.38
N ALA A 219 16.37 27.07 1.12
CA ALA A 219 16.05 25.76 1.67
C ALA A 219 14.88 25.80 2.67
N ASP A 220 14.86 26.77 3.58
CA ASP A 220 13.82 26.93 4.61
C ASP A 220 12.47 27.33 4.01
N THR A 221 12.48 28.12 2.94
CA THR A 221 11.24 28.62 2.31
C THR A 221 10.59 27.62 1.36
N LEU A 222 11.33 26.61 0.86
CA LEU A 222 10.81 25.59 -0.06
C LEU A 222 9.54 24.91 0.45
N ARG A 223 9.54 24.49 1.71
CA ARG A 223 8.37 23.81 2.31
C ARG A 223 7.14 24.71 2.27
N TRP A 224 7.30 25.99 2.59
CA TRP A 224 6.20 26.94 2.62
C TRP A 224 5.60 27.15 1.23
N TYR A 225 6.43 27.33 0.19
CA TYR A 225 5.94 27.50 -1.17
C TYR A 225 5.20 26.26 -1.68
N LEU A 226 5.76 25.06 -1.46
CA LEU A 226 5.11 23.81 -1.85
C LEU A 226 3.80 23.58 -1.09
N TRP A 227 3.76 23.88 0.21
CA TRP A 227 2.55 23.75 1.04
C TRP A 227 1.40 24.62 0.53
N HIS A 228 1.70 25.80 -0.01
CA HIS A 228 0.71 26.74 -0.55
C HIS A 228 0.49 26.60 -2.07
N GLY A 229 0.91 25.48 -2.68
CA GLY A 229 0.71 25.22 -4.11
C GLY A 229 1.53 26.12 -5.05
N LYS A 230 2.51 26.88 -4.55
CA LYS A 230 3.39 27.76 -5.34
C LYS A 230 4.54 26.96 -5.97
N VAL A 231 4.18 25.95 -6.77
CA VAL A 231 5.11 24.96 -7.33
C VAL A 231 6.15 25.61 -8.24
N MET A 232 5.76 26.56 -9.08
CA MET A 232 6.70 27.24 -9.99
C MET A 232 7.75 28.02 -9.22
N THR A 233 7.38 28.71 -8.15
CA THR A 233 8.33 29.42 -7.28
C THR A 233 9.29 28.45 -6.59
N ALA A 234 8.78 27.33 -6.09
CA ALA A 234 9.62 26.28 -5.51
C ALA A 234 10.59 25.70 -6.57
N ALA A 235 10.15 25.47 -7.80
CA ALA A 235 11.00 25.01 -8.89
C ALA A 235 12.11 26.01 -9.24
N THR A 236 11.82 27.32 -9.25
CA THR A 236 12.83 28.38 -9.39
C THR A 236 13.85 28.31 -8.26
N ILE A 237 13.39 28.19 -7.00
CA ILE A 237 14.28 28.08 -5.84
C ILE A 237 15.22 26.87 -5.97
N LEU A 238 14.70 25.71 -6.37
CA LEU A 238 15.52 24.52 -6.60
C LEU A 238 16.59 24.75 -7.69
N ASN A 239 16.28 25.48 -8.75
CA ASN A 239 17.26 25.82 -9.78
C ASN A 239 18.30 26.82 -9.28
N VAL A 240 17.91 27.83 -8.50
CA VAL A 240 18.83 28.81 -7.89
C VAL A 240 19.81 28.10 -6.96
N LEU A 241 19.33 27.22 -6.07
CA LEU A 241 20.20 26.43 -5.19
C LEU A 241 21.24 25.60 -5.96
N GLN A 242 20.85 25.03 -7.10
CA GLN A 242 21.78 24.28 -7.95
C GLN A 242 22.83 25.18 -8.59
N ILE A 243 22.44 26.36 -9.09
CA ILE A 243 23.36 27.35 -9.67
C ILE A 243 24.34 27.85 -8.61
N ASP A 244 23.87 28.15 -7.41
CA ASP A 244 24.73 28.63 -6.32
C ASP A 244 25.68 27.53 -5.85
N CYS A 245 25.27 26.26 -5.87
CA CYS A 245 26.20 25.13 -5.66
C CYS A 245 27.29 25.07 -6.73
N ASP A 246 26.97 25.33 -8.00
CA ASP A 246 27.93 25.32 -9.11
C ASP A 246 28.92 26.50 -9.04
N ARG A 247 28.53 27.60 -8.38
CA ARG A 247 29.38 28.79 -8.16
C ARG A 247 30.36 28.66 -6.99
N LEU A 248 30.19 27.66 -6.12
CA LEU A 248 31.08 27.47 -4.97
C LEU A 248 32.49 27.11 -5.40
N HIS A 249 33.47 27.84 -4.88
CA HIS A 249 34.86 27.45 -5.01
C HIS A 249 35.15 26.25 -4.08
N THR A 250 35.24 25.05 -4.65
CA THR A 250 35.36 23.78 -3.90
C THR A 250 36.80 23.27 -3.88
N GLU A 251 37.61 23.87 -3.00
CA GLU A 251 39.02 23.50 -2.80
C GLU A 251 39.17 22.10 -2.19
N THR A 252 38.28 21.74 -1.25
CA THR A 252 38.31 20.44 -0.59
C THR A 252 37.38 19.44 -1.27
N ARG A 253 37.77 18.16 -1.26
CA ARG A 253 36.92 17.05 -1.72
C ARG A 253 35.63 16.97 -0.92
N GLU A 254 35.68 17.22 0.40
CA GLU A 254 34.51 17.19 1.27
C GLU A 254 33.45 18.23 0.86
N LEU A 255 33.88 19.47 0.62
CA LEU A 255 33.00 20.56 0.19
C LEU A 255 32.39 20.28 -1.19
N ARG A 256 33.20 19.74 -2.12
CA ARG A 256 32.73 19.34 -3.45
C ARG A 256 31.65 18.27 -3.38
N GLU A 257 31.83 17.25 -2.54
CA GLU A 257 30.84 16.20 -2.36
C GLU A 257 29.58 16.72 -1.63
N ALA A 258 29.70 17.68 -0.71
CA ALA A 258 28.56 18.32 -0.08
C ALA A 258 27.71 19.11 -1.07
N ALA A 259 28.34 19.94 -1.92
CA ALA A 259 27.65 20.71 -2.96
C ALA A 259 26.96 19.78 -3.97
N LYS A 260 27.64 18.71 -4.41
CA LYS A 260 27.03 17.68 -5.27
C LYS A 260 25.81 17.01 -4.64
N ARG A 261 25.84 16.73 -3.33
CA ARG A 261 24.68 16.16 -2.62
C ARG A 261 23.50 17.12 -2.64
N VAL A 262 23.71 18.40 -2.35
CA VAL A 262 22.64 19.42 -2.42
C VAL A 262 22.05 19.47 -3.83
N LYS A 263 22.90 19.57 -4.85
CA LYS A 263 22.48 19.59 -6.26
C LYS A 263 21.67 18.35 -6.63
N ALA A 264 22.15 17.16 -6.29
CA ALA A 264 21.44 15.91 -6.54
C ALA A 264 20.06 15.90 -5.87
N ARG A 265 19.95 16.33 -4.60
CA ARG A 265 18.64 16.40 -3.91
C ARG A 265 17.70 17.43 -4.52
N CYS A 266 18.22 18.57 -4.97
CA CYS A 266 17.42 19.58 -5.67
C CYS A 266 16.90 19.05 -7.00
N GLN A 267 17.76 18.40 -7.79
CA GLN A 267 17.38 17.77 -9.05
C GLN A 267 16.36 16.65 -8.85
N ASP A 268 16.56 15.79 -7.85
CA ASP A 268 15.63 14.71 -7.49
C ASP A 268 14.23 15.27 -7.19
N LEU A 269 14.15 16.31 -6.35
CA LEU A 269 12.86 16.94 -6.01
C LEU A 269 12.26 17.67 -7.22
N TYR A 270 13.06 18.38 -8.01
CA TYR A 270 12.59 19.06 -9.22
C TYR A 270 11.95 18.08 -10.20
N SER A 271 12.66 17.00 -10.54
CA SER A 271 12.15 15.95 -11.43
C SER A 271 10.91 15.27 -10.85
N TYR A 272 10.89 15.02 -9.54
CA TYR A 272 9.73 14.44 -8.87
C TYR A 272 8.48 15.33 -8.95
N LEU A 273 8.63 16.64 -8.72
CA LEU A 273 7.53 17.61 -8.85
C LEU A 273 7.08 17.75 -10.31
N ALA A 274 8.02 17.86 -11.24
CA ALA A 274 7.71 18.00 -12.67
C ALA A 274 6.95 16.78 -13.22
N ASN A 275 7.37 15.57 -12.86
CA ASN A 275 6.71 14.33 -13.27
C ASN A 275 5.31 14.16 -12.69
N ASN A 276 4.98 14.90 -11.63
CA ASN A 276 3.70 14.81 -10.92
C ASN A 276 2.97 16.16 -10.89
N PHE A 277 3.27 17.06 -11.82
CA PHE A 277 2.80 18.45 -11.78
C PHE A 277 1.27 18.55 -11.70
N ASP A 278 0.55 17.75 -12.49
CA ASP A 278 -0.92 17.71 -12.53
C ASP A 278 -1.57 17.23 -11.23
N ALA A 279 -0.80 16.64 -10.31
CA ALA A 279 -1.26 16.11 -9.04
C ALA A 279 -0.91 17.02 -7.84
N LEU A 280 -0.22 18.14 -8.07
CA LEU A 280 0.12 19.11 -7.04
C LEU A 280 -1.06 20.06 -6.79
N VAL A 281 -1.29 20.39 -5.53
CA VAL A 281 -2.42 21.23 -5.09
C VAL A 281 -1.98 22.20 -3.99
N ASP A 282 -2.84 23.15 -3.61
CA ASP A 282 -2.65 23.91 -2.38
C ASP A 282 -3.00 23.01 -1.16
N TYR A 283 -1.96 22.40 -0.59
CA TYR A 283 -2.06 21.51 0.57
C TYR A 283 -2.54 22.24 1.82
N GLY A 284 -2.09 23.48 2.03
CA GLY A 284 -2.52 24.33 3.13
C GLY A 284 -4.01 24.65 3.07
N HIS A 285 -4.53 24.95 1.88
CA HIS A 285 -5.95 25.14 1.65
C HIS A 285 -6.74 23.85 1.93
N ARG A 286 -6.31 22.69 1.42
CA ARG A 286 -6.97 21.40 1.74
C ARG A 286 -6.98 21.13 3.25
N HIS A 287 -5.84 21.29 3.92
CA HIS A 287 -5.70 21.04 5.35
C HIS A 287 -6.64 21.93 6.18
N ARG A 288 -6.72 23.23 5.85
CA ARG A 288 -7.66 24.17 6.53
C ARG A 288 -9.13 23.80 6.34
N ASN A 289 -9.47 23.12 5.23
CA ASN A 289 -10.82 22.61 4.97
C ASN A 289 -11.04 21.19 5.53
N GLY A 290 -10.13 20.66 6.36
CA GLY A 290 -10.25 19.31 6.94
C GLY A 290 -10.07 18.17 5.93
N LEU A 291 -9.62 18.46 4.71
CA LEU A 291 -9.39 17.46 3.68
C LEU A 291 -8.01 16.80 3.85
N ALA A 292 -7.93 15.51 3.53
CA ALA A 292 -6.68 14.79 3.62
C ALA A 292 -5.64 15.31 2.60
N VAL A 293 -4.39 15.40 3.04
CA VAL A 293 -3.23 15.88 2.27
C VAL A 293 -2.15 14.81 2.08
N SER A 294 -2.23 13.71 2.84
CA SER A 294 -1.20 12.67 2.84
C SER A 294 -1.80 11.27 2.85
N SER A 295 -1.05 10.32 2.29
CA SER A 295 -1.33 8.89 2.36
C SER A 295 -0.80 8.22 3.61
N SER A 296 -0.51 8.95 4.69
CA SER A 296 -0.17 8.39 6.02
C SER A 296 -1.19 7.34 6.52
N ARG A 297 -2.46 7.47 6.13
CA ARG A 297 -3.50 6.46 6.36
C ARG A 297 -3.22 5.13 5.65
N ALA A 298 -2.62 5.16 4.46
CA ALA A 298 -2.15 3.99 3.74
C ALA A 298 -0.75 3.54 4.19
N GLU A 299 0.12 4.43 4.67
CA GLU A 299 1.42 4.08 5.26
C GLU A 299 1.23 3.16 6.49
N GLY A 300 0.28 3.48 7.37
CA GLY A 300 -0.13 2.57 8.43
C GLY A 300 -0.59 1.21 7.89
N CYS A 301 -1.25 1.18 6.73
CA CYS A 301 -1.61 -0.07 6.06
C CYS A 301 -0.41 -0.80 5.44
N VAL A 302 0.66 -0.11 5.02
CA VAL A 302 1.93 -0.74 4.60
C VAL A 302 2.51 -1.52 5.75
N ASP A 303 2.57 -0.92 6.93
CA ASP A 303 3.08 -1.60 8.11
C ASP A 303 2.15 -2.70 8.59
N ASP A 304 0.86 -2.38 8.68
CA ASP A 304 -0.16 -3.29 9.18
C ASP A 304 -0.44 -4.44 8.23
N ILE A 305 -0.33 -4.32 6.90
CA ILE A 305 -0.64 -5.41 5.95
C ILE A 305 0.64 -6.01 5.39
N GLY A 306 1.56 -5.16 4.96
CA GLY A 306 2.83 -5.54 4.36
C GLY A 306 3.86 -5.94 5.41
N ASN A 307 4.38 -4.98 6.18
CA ASN A 307 5.63 -5.19 6.89
C ASN A 307 5.52 -6.13 8.09
N THR A 308 4.46 -6.04 8.87
CA THR A 308 4.28 -6.87 10.08
C THR A 308 4.24 -8.37 9.75
N ARG A 309 3.65 -8.75 8.61
CA ARG A 309 3.50 -10.15 8.21
C ARG A 309 4.50 -10.62 7.15
N MET A 310 4.83 -9.76 6.19
CA MET A 310 5.60 -10.07 5.00
C MET A 310 6.92 -9.28 4.89
N GLY A 311 7.14 -8.31 5.78
CA GLY A 311 8.30 -7.41 5.77
C GLY A 311 9.55 -7.93 6.45
N LYS A 312 10.50 -6.99 6.60
CA LYS A 312 11.94 -7.22 6.74
C LYS A 312 12.37 -8.10 7.93
N GLN A 313 11.59 -8.16 9.02
CA GLN A 313 11.96 -8.95 10.20
C GLN A 313 11.78 -10.47 10.01
N ARG A 314 10.97 -10.90 9.05
CA ARG A 314 10.75 -12.33 8.79
C ARG A 314 11.48 -12.76 7.52
N ARG A 315 12.37 -13.76 7.62
CA ARG A 315 13.19 -14.32 6.51
C ARG A 315 12.39 -14.98 5.36
N MET A 316 11.06 -14.82 5.31
CA MET A 316 10.20 -15.45 4.32
C MET A 316 10.35 -14.79 2.94
N ARG A 317 10.31 -15.62 1.90
CA ARG A 317 10.24 -15.22 0.50
C ARG A 317 8.87 -15.60 -0.05
N TRP A 318 8.25 -14.70 -0.78
CA TRP A 318 6.86 -14.83 -1.20
C TRP A 318 6.74 -15.12 -2.70
N SER A 319 5.79 -15.97 -3.07
CA SER A 319 5.24 -15.98 -4.43
C SER A 319 4.22 -14.86 -4.57
N PRO A 320 3.98 -14.32 -5.79
CA PRO A 320 2.95 -13.32 -6.03
C PRO A 320 1.58 -13.73 -5.47
N ARG A 321 1.16 -14.96 -5.74
CA ARG A 321 -0.12 -15.51 -5.26
C ARG A 321 -0.19 -15.67 -3.75
N GLY A 322 0.92 -16.08 -3.13
CA GLY A 322 0.99 -16.21 -1.67
C GLY A 322 0.89 -14.87 -0.96
N ALA A 323 1.64 -13.87 -1.46
CA ALA A 323 1.59 -12.50 -0.93
C ALA A 323 0.21 -11.87 -1.12
N HIS A 324 -0.41 -12.02 -2.29
CA HIS A 324 -1.76 -11.51 -2.56
C HIS A 324 -2.78 -12.04 -1.55
N ARG A 325 -2.84 -13.37 -1.36
CA ARG A 325 -3.81 -14.00 -0.45
C ARG A 325 -3.63 -13.57 1.00
N VAL A 326 -2.38 -13.42 1.44
CA VAL A 326 -2.08 -12.90 2.78
C VAL A 326 -2.49 -11.44 2.89
N ALA A 327 -2.21 -10.59 1.90
CA ALA A 327 -2.60 -9.19 1.92
C ALA A 327 -4.14 -9.02 2.00
N VAL A 328 -4.89 -9.76 1.18
CA VAL A 328 -6.37 -9.74 1.17
C VAL A 328 -6.93 -10.19 2.52
N THR A 329 -6.47 -11.34 3.03
CA THR A 329 -6.97 -11.89 4.30
C THR A 329 -6.61 -10.96 5.46
N ARG A 330 -5.40 -10.41 5.46
CA ARG A 330 -4.94 -9.53 6.54
C ARG A 330 -5.71 -8.21 6.57
N ALA A 331 -6.02 -7.63 5.41
CA ALA A 331 -6.92 -6.49 5.33
C ALA A 331 -8.30 -6.83 5.92
N ALA A 332 -8.84 -8.02 5.62
CA ALA A 332 -10.13 -8.46 6.18
C ALA A 332 -10.09 -8.67 7.69
N VAL A 333 -9.00 -9.22 8.25
CA VAL A 333 -8.81 -9.38 9.69
C VAL A 333 -8.74 -8.02 10.40
N LEU A 334 -7.97 -7.08 9.86
CA LEU A 334 -7.80 -5.74 10.45
C LEU A 334 -9.11 -4.94 10.44
N ASP A 335 -9.97 -5.18 9.47
CA ASP A 335 -11.29 -4.56 9.37
C ASP A 335 -12.39 -5.37 10.10
N GLY A 336 -12.06 -6.47 10.80
CA GLY A 336 -13.04 -7.32 11.48
C GLY A 336 -14.01 -8.07 10.54
N ARG A 337 -13.72 -8.12 9.24
CA ARG A 337 -14.57 -8.73 8.20
C ARG A 337 -14.59 -10.26 8.24
N LEU A 338 -13.74 -10.88 9.05
CA LEU A 338 -13.79 -12.32 9.34
C LEU A 338 -14.68 -12.66 10.56
N GLY A 339 -15.22 -11.65 11.25
CA GLY A 339 -16.15 -11.83 12.37
C GLY A 339 -17.48 -12.48 11.93
N VAL A 340 -18.19 -13.08 12.89
CA VAL A 340 -19.41 -13.87 12.67
C VAL A 340 -20.36 -13.12 11.74
N SER A 341 -20.63 -13.73 10.58
CA SER A 341 -21.71 -13.35 9.68
C SER A 341 -22.94 -13.06 10.55
N LYS A 342 -23.44 -11.81 10.50
CA LYS A 342 -24.82 -11.55 10.91
C LYS A 342 -25.65 -12.56 10.14
N ARG A 343 -26.15 -13.59 10.84
CA ARG A 343 -27.20 -14.45 10.32
C ARG A 343 -28.27 -13.50 9.82
N ALA A 344 -28.49 -13.45 8.51
CA ALA A 344 -29.75 -12.97 8.00
C ALA A 344 -30.81 -13.79 8.71
N ALA A 345 -31.61 -13.09 9.53
CA ALA A 345 -32.78 -13.65 10.17
C ALA A 345 -33.87 -13.88 9.11
#